data_AF-A0AA41FGS8-F1
#
_entry.id   AF-A0AA41FGS8-F1
#
_cell.length_a   1.000
_cell.length_b   1.000
_cell.length_c   1.000
_cell.angle_alpha   90.00
_cell.angle_beta   90.00
_cell.angle_gamma   90.00
#
_symmetry.space_group_name_H-M   'P 1'
#
loop_
_entity.id
_entity.type
_entity.pdbx_description
1 polymer ?
#
loop_
_entity_poly.entity_id
_entity_poly.type
_entity_poly.pdbx_seq_one_letter_code
_entity_poly.pdbx_strand_id
1 'polypeptide(L)'
;MQIKRKSIQMFCTTDMVPQDHLLRIADKAINWNLIYGCVVDTHIPDHGRTSMDQVMLIKLPSIQYLYDIKSMWKNVKKSEANIAYRWFFVLK
;
A
#
# COMPACT_ATOMS: atom_id res chain seq x y z
N MET A 1 2.97 -38.50 12.07
CA MET A 1 2.72 -37.06 12.31
C MET A 1 3.98 -36.30 11.91
N GLN A 2 3.98 -35.57 10.79
CA GLN A 2 5.18 -34.87 10.29
C GLN A 2 5.39 -33.57 11.07
N ILE A 3 6.51 -33.44 11.79
CA ILE A 3 6.88 -32.22 12.51
C ILE A 3 7.35 -31.19 11.48
N LYS A 4 6.50 -30.22 11.14
CA LYS A 4 6.89 -29.07 10.31
C LYS A 4 7.85 -28.18 11.10
N ARG A 5 9.15 -28.26 10.80
CA ARG A 5 10.15 -27.28 11.28
C ARG A 5 9.79 -25.91 10.73
N LYS A 6 9.50 -24.95 11.62
CA LYS A 6 9.31 -23.54 11.27
C LYS A 6 10.67 -22.84 11.39
N SER A 7 11.22 -22.37 10.27
CA SER A 7 12.38 -21.50 10.25
C SER A 7 11.93 -20.05 9.98
N ILE A 8 12.62 -19.09 10.60
CA ILE A 8 12.40 -17.66 10.37
C ILE A 8 13.53 -17.17 9.47
N GLN A 9 13.19 -16.39 8.44
CA GLN A 9 14.14 -15.72 7.57
C GLN A 9 13.81 -14.23 7.51
N MET A 10 14.84 -13.38 7.58
CA MET A 10 14.70 -11.93 7.51
C MET A 10 15.17 -11.45 6.14
N PHE A 11 14.38 -10.57 5.53
CA PHE A 11 14.65 -10.01 4.21
C PHE A 11 14.25 -8.54 4.17
N CYS A 12 14.88 -7.78 3.29
CA CYS A 12 14.47 -6.42 2.99
C CYS A 12 13.30 -6.42 2.01
N THR A 13 12.21 -5.74 2.34
CA THR A 13 11.03 -5.64 1.46
C THR A 13 11.35 -4.93 0.14
N THR A 14 12.31 -4.00 0.15
CA THR A 14 12.77 -3.31 -1.06
C THR A 14 13.42 -4.29 -2.04
N ASP A 15 14.13 -5.30 -1.56
CA ASP A 15 14.81 -6.26 -2.43
C ASP A 15 13.84 -7.32 -2.98
N MET A 16 12.69 -7.49 -2.31
CA MET A 16 11.65 -8.43 -2.72
C MET A 16 10.74 -7.90 -3.85
N VAL A 17 10.75 -6.59 -4.10
CA VAL A 17 9.96 -5.97 -5.16
C VAL A 17 10.88 -5.58 -6.30
N PRO A 18 10.77 -6.22 -7.49
CA PRO A 18 11.62 -5.92 -8.65
C PRO A 18 11.64 -4.43 -8.99
N GLN A 19 12.77 -3.93 -9.48
CA GLN A 19 12.95 -2.48 -9.75
C GLN A 19 12.09 -1.97 -10.91
N ASP A 20 11.79 -2.84 -11.86
CA ASP A 20 10.92 -2.63 -13.02
C ASP A 20 9.43 -2.89 -12.73
N HIS A 21 9.10 -3.21 -11.48
CA HIS A 21 7.72 -3.50 -11.09
C HIS A 21 6.81 -2.27 -11.27
N LEU A 22 5.62 -2.47 -11.84
CA LEU A 22 4.66 -1.42 -12.18
C LEU A 22 4.38 -0.44 -11.02
N LEU A 23 4.22 -0.96 -9.79
CA LEU A 23 3.98 -0.11 -8.61
C LEU A 23 5.16 0.81 -8.27
N ARG A 24 6.40 0.44 -8.59
CA ARG A 24 7.55 1.36 -8.43
C ARG A 24 7.51 2.47 -9.46
N ILE A 25 7.08 2.16 -10.67
CA ILE A 25 6.92 3.14 -11.74
C ILE A 25 5.80 4.12 -11.35
N ALA A 26 4.67 3.60 -10.87
CA ALA A 26 3.55 4.42 -10.40
C ALA A 26 3.94 5.30 -9.20
N ASP A 27 4.68 4.76 -8.24
CA ASP A 27 5.15 5.50 -7.06
C ASP A 27 6.11 6.65 -7.43
N LYS A 28 6.97 6.45 -8.44
CA LYS A 28 7.86 7.50 -8.97
C LYS A 28 7.12 8.53 -9.82
N ALA A 29 6.05 8.13 -10.50
CA ALA A 29 5.31 8.99 -11.41
C ALA A 29 4.35 9.95 -10.68
N ILE A 30 3.93 9.60 -9.46
CA ILE A 30 2.90 10.33 -8.71
C ILE A 30 3.53 10.96 -7.47
N ASN A 31 3.43 12.29 -7.34
CA ASN A 31 3.79 12.97 -6.10
C ASN A 31 2.64 12.85 -5.09
N TRP A 32 2.72 11.86 -4.20
CA TRP A 32 1.69 11.60 -3.19
C TRP A 32 1.53 12.72 -2.14
N ASN A 33 2.55 13.54 -1.93
CA ASN A 33 2.48 14.67 -0.99
C ASN A 33 1.46 15.74 -1.40
N LEU A 34 1.11 15.80 -2.69
CA LEU A 34 0.04 16.67 -3.19
C LEU A 34 -1.30 16.37 -2.51
N ILE A 35 -1.55 15.11 -2.14
CA ILE A 35 -2.81 14.69 -1.54
C ILE A 35 -3.00 15.36 -0.19
N TYR A 36 -1.97 15.43 0.64
CA TYR A 36 -2.07 16.13 1.92
C TYR A 36 -2.43 17.60 1.71
N GLY A 37 -1.80 18.28 0.75
CA GLY A 37 -2.12 19.67 0.40
C GLY A 37 -3.58 19.88 0.00
N CYS A 38 -4.19 18.92 -0.69
CA CYS A 38 -5.61 18.99 -1.09
C CYS A 38 -6.60 18.70 0.04
N VAL A 39 -6.18 18.00 1.10
CA VAL A 39 -7.10 17.47 2.13
C VAL A 39 -6.91 18.18 3.47
N VAL A 40 -5.83 18.97 3.64
CA VAL A 40 -5.56 19.78 4.85
C VAL A 40 -6.77 20.61 5.28
N ASP A 41 -7.44 21.29 4.34
CA ASP A 41 -8.59 22.16 4.66
C ASP A 41 -9.83 21.41 5.16
N THR A 42 -9.89 20.10 4.91
CA THR A 42 -11.01 19.24 5.33
C THR A 42 -10.74 18.50 6.63
N HIS A 43 -9.51 18.57 7.16
CA HIS A 43 -9.11 17.85 8.35
C HIS A 43 -9.38 18.69 9.60
N ILE A 44 -10.33 18.23 10.43
CA ILE A 44 -10.59 18.80 11.75
C ILE A 44 -9.63 18.13 12.74
N PRO A 45 -8.79 18.88 13.48
CA PRO A 45 -7.73 18.31 14.31
C PRO A 45 -8.18 17.39 15.47
N ASP A 46 -9.46 17.42 15.85
CA ASP A 46 -9.91 17.03 17.19
C ASP A 46 -10.88 15.83 17.21
N HIS A 47 -10.63 14.82 16.39
CA HIS A 47 -11.33 13.55 16.49
C HIS A 47 -10.33 12.42 16.75
N GLY A 48 -10.32 11.94 18.00
CA GLY A 48 -9.37 10.99 18.61
C GLY A 48 -9.27 9.58 17.99
N ARG A 49 -9.58 9.40 16.71
CA ARG A 49 -9.07 8.29 15.89
C ARG A 49 -8.21 8.89 14.79
N THR A 50 -6.96 8.45 14.71
CA THR A 50 -6.16 8.66 13.50
C THR A 50 -6.93 8.07 12.32
N SER A 51 -7.51 8.92 11.49
CA SER A 51 -8.20 8.50 10.27
C SER A 51 -7.24 7.67 9.42
N MET A 52 -7.78 6.74 8.63
CA MET A 52 -6.99 6.02 7.63
C MET A 52 -6.19 7.05 6.82
N ASP A 53 -4.91 6.74 6.58
CA ASP A 53 -4.01 7.67 5.91
C ASP A 53 -4.58 8.10 4.54
N GLN A 54 -4.54 9.41 4.29
CA GLN A 54 -5.18 10.02 3.11
C GLN A 54 -4.54 9.52 1.81
N VAL A 55 -3.23 9.29 1.82
CA VAL A 55 -2.51 8.73 0.67
C VAL A 55 -2.92 7.27 0.46
N MET A 56 -3.10 6.49 1.53
CA MET A 56 -3.59 5.12 1.44
C MET A 56 -4.99 5.02 0.81
N LEU A 57 -5.89 5.96 1.13
CA LEU A 57 -7.24 6.04 0.54
C LEU A 57 -7.21 6.22 -0.98
N ILE A 58 -6.16 6.85 -1.53
CA ILE A 58 -5.98 7.04 -2.97
C ILE A 58 -5.15 5.91 -3.61
N LYS A 59 -4.11 5.42 -2.90
CA LYS A 59 -3.24 4.32 -3.37
C LYS A 59 -4.03 3.02 -3.57
N LEU A 60 -5.02 2.73 -2.72
CA LEU A 60 -5.82 1.49 -2.82
C LEU A 60 -6.67 1.44 -4.11
N PRO A 61 -7.50 2.44 -4.46
CA PRO A 61 -8.14 2.53 -5.77
C PRO A 61 -7.16 2.56 -6.94
N SER A 62 -5.98 3.18 -6.77
CA SER A 62 -4.95 3.21 -7.82
C SER A 62 -4.48 1.80 -8.19
N ILE A 63 -4.21 0.94 -7.19
CA ILE A 63 -3.91 -0.49 -7.42
C ILE A 63 -5.08 -1.18 -8.11
N GLN A 64 -6.31 -0.89 -7.67
CA GLN A 64 -7.51 -1.49 -8.25
C GLN A 64 -7.60 -1.21 -9.76
N TYR A 65 -7.32 0.04 -10.15
CA TYR A 65 -7.30 0.47 -11.54
C TYR A 65 -6.15 -0.15 -12.34
N LEU A 66 -4.91 -0.09 -11.82
CA LEU A 66 -3.72 -0.60 -12.52
C LEU A 66 -3.77 -2.11 -12.82
N TYR A 67 -4.44 -2.88 -11.96
CA TYR A 67 -4.51 -4.34 -12.07
C TYR A 67 -5.89 -4.87 -12.46
N ASP A 68 -6.80 -3.99 -12.91
CA ASP A 68 -8.19 -4.32 -13.28
C ASP A 68 -8.90 -5.21 -12.23
N ILE A 69 -8.77 -4.84 -10.94
CA ILE A 69 -9.41 -5.58 -9.85
C ILE A 69 -10.85 -5.09 -9.73
N LYS A 70 -11.83 -5.95 -10.04
CA LYS A 70 -13.25 -5.54 -10.01
C LYS A 70 -13.85 -5.28 -8.62
N SER A 71 -13.17 -5.70 -7.55
CA SER A 71 -13.71 -5.64 -6.19
C SER A 71 -12.71 -5.03 -5.21
N MET A 72 -13.16 -3.97 -4.53
CA MET A 72 -12.37 -3.31 -3.49
C MET A 72 -12.01 -4.27 -2.36
N TRP A 73 -12.95 -5.11 -1.90
CA TRP A 73 -12.69 -6.11 -0.86
C TRP A 73 -11.63 -7.13 -1.27
N LYS A 74 -11.63 -7.58 -2.53
CA LYS A 74 -10.57 -8.46 -3.04
C LYS A 74 -9.22 -7.74 -3.08
N ASN A 75 -9.20 -6.45 -3.39
CA ASN A 75 -7.99 -5.64 -3.39
C ASN A 75 -7.40 -5.52 -1.97
N VAL A 76 -8.25 -5.19 -0.98
CA VAL A 76 -7.86 -5.14 0.44
C VAL A 76 -7.27 -6.48 0.89
N LYS A 77 -7.96 -7.59 0.60
CA LYS A 77 -7.45 -8.93 0.95
C LYS A 77 -6.12 -9.27 0.25
N LYS A 78 -5.93 -8.83 -0.99
CA LYS A 78 -4.64 -8.98 -1.69
C LYS A 78 -3.54 -8.13 -1.04
N SER A 79 -3.86 -6.93 -0.57
CA SER A 79 -2.88 -6.05 0.10
C SER A 79 -2.31 -6.68 1.37
N GLU A 80 -3.08 -7.52 2.06
CA GLU A 80 -2.62 -8.24 3.24
C GLU A 80 -1.58 -9.31 2.91
N ALA A 81 -1.67 -9.98 1.76
CA ALA A 81 -0.80 -11.10 1.42
C ALA A 81 0.31 -10.74 0.41
N ASN A 82 0.15 -9.65 -0.35
CA ASN A 82 1.07 -9.28 -1.43
C ASN A 82 2.16 -8.33 -0.93
N ILE A 83 3.41 -8.78 -1.00
CA ILE A 83 4.60 -8.01 -0.58
C ILE A 83 4.75 -6.71 -1.38
N ALA A 84 4.48 -6.72 -2.69
CA ALA A 84 4.58 -5.53 -3.53
C ALA A 84 3.53 -4.47 -3.15
N TYR A 85 2.33 -4.90 -2.75
CA TYR A 85 1.28 -3.98 -2.33
C TYR A 85 1.64 -3.38 -0.98
N ARG A 86 2.12 -4.20 -0.03
CA ARG A 86 2.65 -3.72 1.26
C ARG A 86 3.79 -2.71 1.05
N TRP A 87 4.73 -3.01 0.16
CA TRP A 87 5.82 -2.10 -0.18
C TRP A 87 5.29 -0.75 -0.67
N PHE A 88 4.29 -0.75 -1.55
CA PHE A 88 3.68 0.46 -2.09
C PHE A 88 2.92 1.31 -1.05
N PHE A 89 2.37 0.68 -0.01
CA PHE A 89 1.68 1.38 1.08
C PHE A 89 2.61 1.89 2.19
N VAL A 90 3.74 1.24 2.42
CA VAL A 90 4.64 1.54 3.56
C VAL A 90 5.51 2.78 3.33
N LEU A 91 5.77 3.16 2.08
CA LEU A 91 6.58 4.33 1.77
C LEU A 91 5.73 5.62 1.76
N LYS A 92 6.12 6.52 2.68
CA LYS A 92 5.59 7.88 2.90
C LYS A 92 5.90 8.79 1.73
#